data_AF-A0A1M5LRD7-F1
#
_entry.id   AF-A0A1M5LRD7-F1
#
_cell.length_a   1.000
_cell.length_b   1.000
_cell.length_c   1.000
_cell.angle_alpha   90.00
_cell.angle_beta   90.00
_cell.angle_gamma   90.00
#
_symmetry.space_group_name_H-M   'P 1'
#
loop_
_entity.id
_entity.type
_entity.pdbx_description
1 polymer ?
#
loop_
_entity_poly.entity_id
_entity_poly.type
_entity_poly.pdbx_seq_one_letter_code
_entity_poly.pdbx_strand_id
1 'polypeptide(L)'
;MLFESLHKYEHIAAQLAEVQCVHEKNSATEITHQHHNYDFCGVCAHKLSTFTFSFQTAFDLVVLDHFSKSADFKSKEITQFFKGSLFALRGPPNV
;
A
#
# COMPACT_ATOMS: atom_id res chain seq x y z
N MET A 1 -2.32 -21.23 -9.06
CA MET A 1 -2.29 -21.31 -7.58
C MET A 1 -2.91 -20.10 -6.90
N LEU A 2 -2.61 -18.87 -7.31
CA LEU A 2 -3.15 -17.65 -6.68
C LEU A 2 -4.65 -17.46 -6.92
N PHE A 3 -5.10 -17.65 -8.16
CA PHE A 3 -6.52 -17.55 -8.54
C PHE A 3 -7.40 -18.56 -7.80
N GLU A 4 -6.98 -19.83 -7.78
CA GLU A 4 -7.64 -20.90 -7.02
C GLU A 4 -7.79 -20.57 -5.54
N SER A 5 -6.77 -19.95 -4.93
CA SER A 5 -6.86 -19.52 -3.53
C SER A 5 -7.87 -18.40 -3.35
N LEU A 6 -7.84 -17.35 -4.19
CA LEU A 6 -8.78 -16.23 -4.11
C LEU A 6 -10.23 -16.69 -4.27
N HIS A 7 -10.49 -17.57 -5.25
CA HIS A 7 -11.82 -18.10 -5.49
C HIS A 7 -12.35 -18.89 -4.28
N LYS A 8 -11.50 -19.68 -3.61
CA LYS A 8 -11.88 -20.36 -2.36
C LYS A 8 -12.23 -19.39 -1.24
N TYR A 9 -11.50 -18.29 -1.11
CA TYR A 9 -11.80 -17.26 -0.10
C TYR A 9 -13.12 -16.55 -0.36
N GLU A 10 -13.47 -16.31 -1.63
CA GLU A 10 -14.76 -15.72 -2.02
C GLU A 10 -15.94 -16.59 -1.54
N HIS A 11 -15.91 -17.90 -1.80
CA HIS A 11 -16.96 -18.81 -1.36
C HIS A 11 -17.07 -18.91 0.16
N ILE A 12 -15.94 -18.91 0.87
CA ILE A 12 -15.94 -18.96 2.33
C ILE A 12 -16.49 -17.64 2.89
N ALA A 13 -16.07 -16.49 2.37
CA ALA A 13 -16.61 -15.20 2.77
C ALA A 13 -18.13 -15.10 2.56
N ALA A 14 -18.65 -15.62 1.45
CA ALA A 14 -20.08 -15.67 1.19
C ALA A 14 -20.83 -16.55 2.21
N GLN A 15 -20.29 -17.71 2.58
CA GLN A 15 -20.86 -18.58 3.61
C GLN A 15 -20.87 -17.92 5.00
N LEU A 16 -19.83 -17.17 5.36
CA LEU A 16 -19.80 -16.44 6.63
C LEU A 16 -20.74 -15.24 6.65
N ALA A 17 -21.05 -14.65 5.49
CA ALA A 17 -21.99 -13.53 5.37
C ALA A 17 -23.46 -13.97 5.41
N GLU A 18 -23.74 -15.27 5.25
CA GLU A 18 -25.10 -15.81 5.31
C GLU A 18 -25.66 -15.75 6.75
N VAL A 19 -26.93 -15.38 6.87
CA VAL A 19 -27.58 -15.18 8.18
C VAL A 19 -27.66 -16.51 8.92
N GLN A 20 -26.97 -16.60 10.05
CA GLN A 20 -27.08 -17.75 10.94
C GLN A 20 -28.48 -17.80 11.56
N CYS A 21 -29.28 -18.77 11.13
CA CYS A 21 -30.58 -18.99 11.73
C CYS A 21 -30.39 -19.62 13.12
N VAL A 22 -30.70 -18.84 14.17
CA VAL A 22 -30.74 -19.34 15.54
C VAL A 22 -32.10 -19.99 15.75
N HIS A 23 -32.15 -21.31 15.63
CA HIS A 23 -33.39 -22.06 15.81
C HIS A 23 -33.58 -22.41 17.29
N GLU A 24 -34.70 -21.99 17.88
CA GLU A 24 -35.13 -22.46 19.19
C GLU A 24 -35.72 -23.86 19.02
N LYS A 25 -35.12 -24.87 19.68
CA LYS A 25 -35.49 -26.28 19.56
C LYS A 25 -36.90 -26.55 20.08
N ASN A 26 -37.94 -26.25 19.31
CA ASN A 26 -39.34 -26.49 19.73
C ASN A 26 -40.25 -27.09 18.65
N SER A 27 -39.72 -27.55 17.52
CA SER A 27 -40.55 -28.22 16.50
C SER A 27 -39.92 -29.52 15.99
N ALA A 28 -40.72 -30.58 15.94
CA ALA A 28 -40.32 -31.95 15.60
C ALA A 28 -39.89 -32.15 14.13
N THR A 29 -39.87 -31.08 13.31
CA THR A 29 -39.56 -31.14 11.87
C THR A 29 -38.74 -29.93 11.42
N GLU A 30 -37.64 -29.65 12.10
CA GLU A 30 -36.72 -28.60 11.67
C GLU A 30 -35.53 -29.21 10.93
N ILE A 31 -35.35 -28.82 9.67
CA ILE A 31 -34.12 -29.12 8.92
C ILE A 31 -33.04 -28.24 9.53
N THR A 32 -32.31 -28.78 10.51
CA THR A 32 -31.15 -28.11 11.09
C THR A 32 -30.01 -28.17 10.08
N HIS A 33 -29.86 -27.13 9.27
CA HIS A 33 -28.67 -27.00 8.45
C HIS A 33 -27.45 -26.90 9.38
N GLN A 34 -26.53 -27.85 9.24
CA GLN A 34 -25.41 -28.01 10.16
C GLN A 34 -24.32 -26.97 9.83
N HIS A 35 -24.35 -25.81 10.50
CA HIS A 35 -23.31 -24.76 10.43
C HIS A 35 -22.01 -25.14 11.17
N HIS A 36 -21.43 -26.32 10.91
CA HIS A 36 -20.30 -26.79 11.71
C HIS A 36 -18.93 -26.76 11.05
N ASN A 37 -18.75 -26.01 9.96
CA ASN A 37 -17.42 -25.87 9.38
C ASN A 37 -17.24 -24.54 8.62
N TYR A 38 -16.97 -23.45 9.34
CA TYR A 38 -16.67 -22.12 8.75
C TYR A 38 -15.37 -22.11 7.93
N ASP A 39 -14.58 -23.17 8.04
CA ASP A 39 -13.29 -23.29 7.38
C ASP A 39 -13.35 -24.19 6.14
N PHE A 40 -14.51 -24.75 5.79
CA PHE A 40 -14.67 -25.68 4.68
C PHE A 40 -15.67 -25.19 3.63
N CYS A 41 -15.20 -25.08 2.39
CA CYS A 41 -16.06 -24.80 1.26
C CYS A 41 -16.53 -26.12 0.60
N GLY A 42 -17.84 -26.40 0.66
CA GLY A 42 -18.44 -27.56 -0.02
C GLY A 42 -18.40 -27.48 -1.55
N VAL A 43 -18.39 -26.28 -2.13
CA VAL A 43 -18.30 -26.07 -3.60
C VAL A 43 -16.90 -26.43 -4.09
N CYS A 44 -15.87 -25.99 -3.39
CA CYS A 44 -14.47 -26.22 -3.75
C CYS A 44 -13.89 -27.51 -3.13
N ALA A 45 -14.64 -28.22 -2.29
CA ALA A 45 -14.18 -29.36 -1.48
C ALA A 45 -12.85 -29.09 -0.76
N HIS A 46 -12.68 -27.88 -0.21
CA HIS A 46 -11.40 -27.41 0.34
C HIS A 46 -11.55 -26.85 1.75
N LYS A 47 -10.57 -27.13 2.61
CA LYS A 47 -10.48 -26.58 3.97
C LYS A 47 -9.36 -25.55 4.07
N LEU A 48 -9.65 -24.40 4.66
CA LEU A 48 -8.69 -23.35 4.98
C LEU A 48 -7.65 -23.87 5.99
N SER A 49 -6.38 -23.60 5.72
CA SER A 49 -5.29 -23.85 6.67
C SER A 49 -5.18 -22.70 7.67
N THR A 50 -4.99 -23.01 8.94
CA THR A 50 -4.70 -22.05 10.02
C THR A 50 -3.25 -21.60 10.06
N PHE A 51 -2.42 -21.98 9.09
CA PHE A 51 -1.02 -21.58 9.03
C PHE A 51 -0.89 -20.07 8.79
N THR A 52 -0.32 -19.36 9.76
CA THR A 52 0.07 -17.95 9.64
C THR A 52 1.60 -17.84 9.60
N PHE A 53 2.13 -17.07 8.66
CA PHE A 53 3.57 -16.82 8.60
C PHE A 53 3.94 -15.70 9.57
N SER A 54 4.73 -15.99 10.60
CA SER A 54 5.29 -14.97 11.48
C SER A 54 6.47 -14.31 10.78
N PHE A 55 6.23 -13.21 10.07
CA PHE A 55 7.32 -12.36 9.58
C PHE A 55 7.80 -11.48 10.73
N GLN A 56 8.88 -11.89 11.41
CA GLN A 56 9.66 -10.97 12.23
C GLN A 56 10.33 -9.96 11.29
N THR A 57 9.62 -8.86 11.03
CA THR A 57 10.18 -7.71 10.34
C THR A 57 11.03 -6.92 11.33
N ALA A 58 12.31 -7.27 11.40
CA ALA A 58 13.31 -6.39 11.99
C ALA A 58 13.64 -5.31 10.97
N PHE A 59 13.26 -4.06 11.25
CA PHE A 59 13.70 -2.93 10.46
C PHE A 59 14.92 -2.32 11.14
N ASP A 60 16.08 -2.37 10.48
CA ASP A 60 17.26 -1.64 10.94
C ASP A 60 17.08 -0.16 10.64
N LEU A 61 16.92 0.64 11.70
CA LEU A 61 16.90 2.09 11.61
C LEU A 61 18.32 2.56 11.31
N VAL A 62 18.65 2.74 10.04
CA VAL A 62 19.91 3.39 9.64
C VAL A 62 19.79 4.87 10.00
N VAL A 63 20.37 5.24 11.14
CA VAL A 63 20.57 6.65 11.52
C VAL A 63 21.43 7.27 10.43
N LEU A 64 20.81 8.11 9.60
CA LEU A 64 21.53 8.90 8.60
C LEU A 64 22.36 9.92 9.38
N ASP A 65 23.62 9.62 9.61
CA ASP A 65 24.55 10.57 10.20
C ASP A 65 24.63 11.75 9.23
N HIS A 66 23.97 12.85 9.59
CA HIS A 66 23.99 14.09 8.83
C HIS A 66 25.42 14.60 8.91
N PHE A 67 26.25 14.18 7.95
CA PHE A 67 27.51 14.84 7.66
C PHE A 67 27.15 16.30 7.36
N SER A 68 27.33 17.15 8.36
CA SER A 68 27.46 18.59 8.21
C SER A 68 28.68 18.80 7.31
N LYS A 69 28.46 18.73 5.99
CA LYS A 69 29.38 19.33 5.04
C LYS A 69 29.34 20.81 5.38
N SER A 70 30.38 21.27 6.07
CA SER A 70 30.71 22.67 6.20
C SER A 70 30.53 23.31 4.82
N ALA A 71 29.47 24.09 4.65
CA ALA A 71 29.23 24.81 3.43
C ALA A 71 30.24 25.94 3.38
N ASP A 72 31.44 25.64 2.89
CA ASP A 72 32.47 26.63 2.59
C ASP A 72 31.98 27.48 1.41
N PHE A 73 31.18 28.50 1.70
CA PHE A 73 30.82 29.53 0.74
C PHE A 73 32.03 30.44 0.53
N LYS A 74 32.88 30.12 -0.45
CA LYS A 74 33.80 31.10 -1.02
C LYS A 74 33.02 31.99 -1.97
N SER A 75 32.52 33.13 -1.48
CA SER A 75 32.12 34.22 -2.37
C SER A 75 33.40 34.82 -2.97
N LYS A 76 33.48 34.83 -4.30
CA LYS A 76 34.49 35.61 -5.02
C LYS A 76 33.80 36.90 -5.44
N GLU A 77 34.30 38.04 -4.98
CA GLU A 77 33.81 39.34 -5.40
C GLU A 77 33.90 39.45 -6.93
N ILE A 78 32.78 39.78 -7.58
CA ILE A 78 32.75 40.08 -9.01
C ILE A 78 33.33 41.48 -9.17
N THR A 79 34.63 41.57 -9.45
CA THR A 79 35.27 42.82 -9.87
C THR A 79 35.02 43.07 -11.36
N GLN A 80 33.75 43.24 -11.73
CA GLN A 80 33.38 43.77 -13.04
C GLN A 80 33.42 45.29 -12.97
N PHE A 81 34.60 45.86 -13.24
CA PHE A 81 34.72 47.27 -13.57
C PHE A 81 34.08 47.48 -14.95
N PHE A 82 32.89 48.09 -14.99
CA PHE A 82 32.30 48.60 -16.23
C PHE A 82 33.24 49.64 -16.84
N LYS A 83 34.00 49.25 -17.86
CA LYS A 83 35.00 50.10 -18.51
C LYS A 83 34.56 50.64 -19.87
N GLY A 84 33.27 50.87 -20.08
CA GLY A 84 32.81 51.45 -21.34
C GLY A 84 31.31 51.49 -21.48
N SER A 85 30.82 52.64 -21.91
CA SER A 85 29.40 52.90 -22.12
C SER A 85 28.85 52.09 -23.30
N LEU A 86 27.84 51.24 -23.05
CA LEU A 86 27.04 50.64 -24.13
C LEU A 86 26.01 51.67 -24.66
N PHE A 87 26.50 52.75 -25.27
CA PHE A 87 25.72 53.64 -26.13
C PHE A 87 25.88 53.21 -27.60
N ALA A 88 25.38 52.03 -27.94
CA ALA A 88 25.02 51.62 -29.29
C ALA A 88 24.12 50.39 -29.11
N LEU A 89 22.82 50.34 -29.40
CA LEU A 89 22.00 51.04 -30.37
C LEU A 89 20.60 51.25 -29.78
N ARG A 90 20.29 52.44 -29.24
CA ARG A 90 18.88 52.90 -29.08
C ARG A 90 18.42 53.66 -30.33
N GLY A 91 18.73 53.12 -31.50
CA GLY A 91 18.18 53.60 -32.76
C GLY A 91 16.98 52.75 -33.14
N PRO A 92 15.84 53.33 -33.53
CA PRO A 92 14.68 52.54 -33.99
C PRO A 92 15.04 51.72 -35.25
N PRO A 93 14.51 50.49 -35.40
CA PRO A 93 14.71 49.68 -36.60
C PRO A 93 14.07 50.34 -37.84
N ASN A 94 14.74 50.17 -38.99
CA ASN A 94 14.45 50.81 -40.28
C ASN A 94 13.00 50.64 -40.77
N VAL A 95 12.51 51.67 -41.49
CA VAL A 95 11.43 51.56 -42.48
C VAL A 95 11.96 51.11 -43.83
#